data_AF-A0A7C4T0E1-F1
#
_entry.id   AF-A0A7C4T0E1-F1
#
_cell.length_a   1.000
_cell.length_b   1.000
_cell.length_c   1.000
_cell.angle_alpha   90.00
_cell.angle_beta   90.00
_cell.angle_gamma   90.00
#
_symmetry.space_group_name_H-M   'P 1'
#
loop_
_entity.id
_entity.type
_entity.pdbx_description
1 polymer ?
#
loop_
_entity_poly.entity_id
_entity_poly.type
_entity_poly.pdbx_seq_one_letter_code
_entity_poly.pdbx_strand_id
1 'polypeptide(L)'
;HEKSLFENVTAARSRAMSRQMSADEMVQYDNAVSKLVGVMRATVENYPQLKASENFLHLQRTLNELEEQISAARRAFNAAVTDYNNAVDMFPTNIIASMFGFQRKSLLEYEAQARQNPSVGF
;
A
#
# COMPACT_ATOMS: atom_id res chain seq x y z
N HIS A 1 -7.07 -12.67 -22.17
CA HIS A 1 -7.18 -12.06 -20.82
C HIS A 1 -6.15 -12.58 -19.83
N GLU A 2 -5.76 -13.86 -19.84
CA GLU A 2 -4.70 -14.36 -18.93
C GLU A 2 -3.30 -13.80 -19.25
N LYS A 3 -2.96 -13.66 -20.54
CA LYS A 3 -1.67 -13.10 -20.97
C LYS A 3 -1.43 -11.69 -20.40
N SER A 4 -2.44 -10.82 -20.43
CA SER A 4 -2.33 -9.47 -19.89
C SER A 4 -2.18 -9.47 -18.36
N LEU A 5 -2.78 -10.43 -17.65
CA LEU A 5 -2.61 -10.55 -16.20
C LEU A 5 -1.16 -10.92 -15.84
N PHE A 6 -0.60 -11.94 -16.52
CA PHE A 6 0.79 -12.35 -16.30
C PHE A 6 1.80 -11.28 -16.74
N GLU A 7 1.55 -10.57 -17.83
CA GLU A 7 2.36 -9.43 -18.27
C GLU A 7 2.33 -8.30 -17.23
N ASN A 8 1.14 -7.96 -16.69
CA ASN A 8 1.00 -6.93 -15.67
C ASN A 8 1.72 -7.31 -14.36
N VAL A 9 1.63 -8.56 -13.91
CA VAL A 9 2.34 -9.06 -12.73
C VAL A 9 3.85 -9.06 -12.95
N THR A 10 4.30 -9.45 -14.14
CA THR A 10 5.74 -9.49 -14.47
C THR A 10 6.32 -8.07 -14.55
N ALA A 11 5.59 -7.14 -15.18
CA ALA A 11 5.96 -5.73 -15.21
C ALA A 11 5.97 -5.11 -13.80
N ALA A 12 4.98 -5.45 -12.97
CA ALA A 12 4.92 -5.02 -11.59
C ALA A 12 6.09 -5.59 -10.74
N ARG A 13 6.55 -6.81 -11.02
CA ARG A 13 7.74 -7.35 -10.36
C ARG A 13 9.01 -6.63 -10.81
N SER A 14 9.17 -6.41 -12.12
CA SER A 14 10.35 -5.76 -12.69
C SER A 14 10.54 -4.33 -12.17
N ARG A 15 9.45 -3.55 -12.10
CA ARG A 15 9.50 -2.18 -11.57
C ARG A 15 9.82 -2.15 -10.08
N ALA A 16 9.23 -3.02 -9.27
CA ALA A 16 9.56 -3.14 -7.84
C ALA A 16 11.05 -3.40 -7.60
N MET A 17 11.70 -4.17 -8.47
CA MET A 17 13.14 -4.46 -8.38
C MET A 17 14.04 -3.29 -8.81
N SER A 18 13.53 -2.34 -9.61
CA SER A 18 14.34 -1.26 -10.17
C SER A 18 14.77 -0.18 -9.16
N ARG A 19 14.22 -0.15 -7.94
CA ARG A 19 14.66 0.65 -6.75
C ARG A 19 14.93 2.16 -6.96
N GLN A 20 14.70 2.72 -8.15
CA GLN A 20 14.81 4.15 -8.45
C GLN A 20 13.44 4.80 -8.43
N MET A 21 12.82 4.83 -7.26
CA MET A 21 11.56 5.52 -7.04
C MET A 21 11.70 6.42 -5.81
N SER A 22 11.20 7.65 -5.90
CA SER A 22 11.02 8.50 -4.74
C SER A 22 10.03 7.86 -3.75
N ALA A 23 10.04 8.29 -2.49
CA ALA A 23 9.13 7.75 -1.47
C ALA A 23 7.65 7.87 -1.89
N ASP A 24 7.27 8.99 -2.49
CA ASP A 24 5.90 9.21 -2.98
C ASP A 24 5.56 8.30 -4.17
N GLU A 25 6.48 8.14 -5.13
CA GLU A 25 6.29 7.23 -6.26
C GLU A 25 6.17 5.78 -5.77
N MET A 26 6.96 5.39 -4.78
CA MET A 26 6.92 4.05 -4.20
C MET A 26 5.58 3.76 -3.52
N VAL A 27 5.00 4.76 -2.85
CA VAL A 27 3.66 4.64 -2.23
C VAL A 27 2.56 4.52 -3.29
N GLN A 28 2.60 5.34 -4.33
CA GLN A 28 1.65 5.23 -5.45
C GLN A 28 1.75 3.87 -6.14
N TYR A 29 2.98 3.37 -6.27
CA TYR A 29 3.26 2.08 -6.85
C TYR A 29 2.69 0.92 -6.02
N ASP A 30 2.95 0.92 -4.71
CA ASP A 30 2.40 -0.08 -3.80
C ASP A 30 0.87 -0.07 -3.86
N ASN A 31 0.25 1.12 -3.87
CA ASN A 31 -1.20 1.24 -4.02
C ASN A 31 -1.72 0.63 -5.35
N ALA A 32 -0.99 0.80 -6.45
CA ALA A 32 -1.35 0.20 -7.73
C ALA A 32 -1.21 -1.34 -7.71
N VAL A 33 -0.17 -1.85 -7.04
CA VAL A 33 0.04 -3.29 -6.84
C VAL A 33 -1.08 -3.90 -5.99
N SER A 34 -1.45 -3.28 -4.86
CA SER A 34 -2.54 -3.75 -4.00
C SER A 34 -3.88 -3.80 -4.77
N LYS A 35 -4.17 -2.78 -5.60
CA LYS A 35 -5.34 -2.77 -6.50
C LYS A 35 -5.31 -3.93 -7.50
N LEU A 36 -4.16 -4.19 -8.14
CA LEU A 36 -3.96 -5.32 -9.06
C LEU A 36 -4.17 -6.67 -8.37
N VAL A 37 -3.67 -6.85 -7.15
CA VAL A 37 -3.87 -8.07 -6.35
C VAL A 37 -5.36 -8.27 -6.03
N GLY A 38 -6.09 -7.20 -5.72
CA GLY A 38 -7.54 -7.24 -5.54
C GLY A 38 -8.28 -7.73 -6.79
N VAL A 39 -7.94 -7.19 -7.96
CA VAL A 39 -8.53 -7.62 -9.25
C VAL A 39 -8.16 -9.08 -9.57
N MET A 40 -6.93 -9.50 -9.29
CA MET A 40 -6.49 -10.88 -9.46
C MET A 40 -7.33 -11.85 -8.61
N ARG A 41 -7.61 -11.51 -7.34
CA ARG A 41 -8.47 -12.33 -6.46
C ARG A 41 -9.88 -12.48 -7.03
N ALA A 42 -10.50 -11.37 -7.46
CA ALA A 42 -11.83 -11.39 -8.05
C ALA A 42 -11.88 -12.21 -9.36
N THR A 43 -10.83 -12.14 -10.17
CA THR A 43 -10.76 -12.88 -11.44
C THR A 43 -10.64 -14.38 -11.20
N VAL A 44 -9.88 -14.80 -10.17
CA VAL A 44 -9.62 -16.22 -9.86
C VAL A 44 -10.86 -16.96 -9.34
N GLU A 45 -11.88 -16.25 -8.83
CA GLU A 45 -13.15 -16.90 -8.47
C GLU A 45 -13.82 -17.58 -9.67
N ASN A 46 -13.60 -17.08 -10.88
CA ASN A 46 -14.11 -17.66 -12.12
C ASN A 46 -13.27 -18.82 -12.66
N TYR A 47 -12.12 -19.15 -12.04
CA TYR A 47 -11.19 -20.19 -12.49
C TYR A 47 -10.85 -21.18 -11.36
N PRO A 48 -11.74 -22.14 -11.04
CA PRO A 48 -11.56 -23.10 -9.95
C PRO A 48 -10.27 -23.92 -10.05
N GLN A 49 -9.82 -24.20 -11.28
CA GLN A 49 -8.61 -24.97 -11.53
C GLN A 49 -7.33 -24.20 -11.17
N LEU A 50 -7.31 -22.88 -11.36
CA LEU A 50 -6.20 -22.02 -10.91
C LEU A 50 -6.22 -21.89 -9.38
N LYS A 51 -7.42 -21.78 -8.79
CA LYS A 51 -7.62 -21.65 -7.34
C LYS A 51 -7.08 -22.87 -6.57
N ALA A 52 -7.16 -24.06 -7.16
CA ALA A 52 -6.64 -25.30 -6.58
C ALA A 52 -5.15 -25.57 -6.85
N SER A 53 -4.49 -24.74 -7.67
CA SER A 53 -3.05 -24.90 -7.94
C SER A 53 -2.22 -24.52 -6.72
N GLU A 54 -1.37 -25.43 -6.23
CA GLU A 54 -0.46 -25.15 -5.10
C GLU A 54 0.41 -23.91 -5.33
N ASN A 55 0.94 -23.74 -6.56
CA ASN A 55 1.76 -22.59 -6.91
C ASN A 55 0.99 -21.27 -6.76
N PHE A 56 -0.29 -21.28 -7.10
CA PHE A 56 -1.16 -20.11 -6.96
C PHE A 56 -1.51 -19.83 -5.50
N LEU A 57 -1.83 -20.87 -4.71
CA LEU A 57 -2.09 -20.73 -3.27
C LEU A 57 -0.86 -20.19 -2.53
N HIS A 58 0.34 -20.66 -2.89
CA HIS A 58 1.58 -20.14 -2.35
C HIS A 58 1.76 -18.66 -2.71
N LEU A 59 1.57 -18.28 -3.98
CA LEU A 59 1.65 -16.88 -4.40
C LEU A 59 0.64 -16.00 -3.65
N GLN A 60 -0.61 -16.45 -3.51
CA GLN A 60 -1.64 -15.71 -2.79
C GLN A 60 -1.25 -15.48 -1.33
N ARG A 61 -0.68 -16.50 -0.66
CA ARG A 61 -0.17 -16.38 0.71
C ARG A 61 0.95 -15.35 0.81
N THR A 62 1.97 -15.44 -0.06
CA THR A 62 3.08 -14.48 -0.08
C THR A 62 2.61 -13.05 -0.35
N LEU A 63 1.64 -12.86 -1.24
CA LEU A 63 1.06 -11.54 -1.51
C LEU A 63 0.30 -11.00 -0.29
N ASN A 64 -0.44 -11.85 0.44
CA ASN A 64 -1.09 -11.45 1.69
C ASN A 64 -0.06 -11.02 2.75
N GLU A 65 1.01 -11.79 2.91
CA GLU A 65 2.08 -11.47 3.86
C GLU A 65 2.79 -10.15 3.51
N LEU A 66 3.05 -9.91 2.23
CA LEU A 66 3.61 -8.64 1.74
C LEU A 66 2.66 -7.47 2.02
N GLU A 67 1.36 -7.63 1.77
CA GLU A 67 0.38 -6.57 2.03
C GLU A 67 0.33 -6.21 3.52
N GLU A 68 0.38 -7.21 4.41
CA GLU A 68 0.43 -6.96 5.86
C GLU A 68 1.72 -6.22 6.26
N GLN A 69 2.87 -6.60 5.69
CA GLN A 69 4.13 -5.92 5.95
C GLN A 69 4.12 -4.47 5.45
N ILE A 70 3.60 -4.21 4.25
CA ILE A 70 3.44 -2.86 3.70
C ILE A 70 2.52 -2.03 4.60
N SER A 71 1.39 -2.61 5.03
CA SER A 71 0.45 -1.97 5.96
C SER A 71 1.11 -1.64 7.31
N ALA A 72 1.89 -2.56 7.87
CA ALA A 72 2.64 -2.35 9.11
C ALA A 72 3.69 -1.23 8.95
N ALA A 73 4.48 -1.26 7.88
CA ALA A 73 5.47 -0.22 7.58
C ALA A 73 4.83 1.16 7.43
N ARG A 74 3.66 1.23 6.79
CA ARG A 74 2.90 2.48 6.65
C ARG A 74 2.39 3.01 7.99
N ARG A 75 1.83 2.13 8.84
CA ARG A 75 1.41 2.53 10.21
C ARG A 75 2.60 3.10 10.99
N ALA A 76 3.75 2.44 10.93
CA ALA A 76 4.97 2.90 11.60
C ALA A 76 5.44 4.27 11.06
N PHE A 77 5.43 4.46 9.74
CA PHE A 77 5.76 5.76 9.13
C PHE A 77 4.80 6.86 9.57
N ASN A 78 3.49 6.61 9.51
CA ASN A 78 2.47 7.58 9.90
C ASN A 78 2.55 7.92 11.40
N ALA A 79 2.85 6.95 12.26
CA ALA A 79 3.10 7.21 13.68
C ALA A 79 4.30 8.14 13.87
N ALA A 80 5.43 7.85 13.23
CA ALA A 80 6.64 8.68 13.31
C ALA A 80 6.41 10.11 12.77
N VAL A 81 5.68 10.26 11.67
CA VAL A 81 5.30 11.57 11.11
C VAL A 81 4.35 12.31 12.04
N THR A 82 3.42 11.61 12.68
CA THR A 82 2.50 12.22 13.66
C THR A 82 3.27 12.73 14.87
N ASP A 83 4.19 11.94 15.42
CA ASP A 83 5.04 12.35 16.55
C ASP A 83 5.92 13.56 16.17
N TYR A 84 6.51 13.53 14.98
CA TYR A 84 7.27 14.66 14.44
C TYR A 84 6.41 15.92 14.31
N ASN A 85 5.23 15.81 13.71
CA ASN A 85 4.32 16.93 13.52
C ASN A 85 3.82 17.49 14.85
N ASN A 86 3.55 16.63 15.84
CA ASN A 86 3.20 17.05 17.19
C ASN A 86 4.34 17.83 17.84
N ALA A 87 5.59 17.37 17.69
CA ALA A 87 6.75 18.12 18.20
C ALA A 87 6.93 19.48 17.50
N VAL A 88 6.67 19.56 16.19
CA VAL A 88 6.71 20.83 15.44
C VAL A 88 5.62 21.81 15.89
N ASP A 89 4.45 21.33 16.31
CA ASP A 89 3.31 22.20 16.64
C ASP A 89 3.19 22.53 18.14
N MET A 90 3.71 21.67 19.03
CA MET A 90 3.61 21.85 20.47
C MET A 90 4.61 22.87 21.03
N PHE A 91 4.18 23.63 22.05
CA PHE A 91 5.07 24.47 22.84
C PHE A 91 5.92 23.62 23.80
N PRO A 92 7.23 23.91 23.98
CA PRO A 92 8.00 25.01 23.39
C PRO A 92 8.71 24.68 22.08
N THR A 93 8.62 23.43 21.62
CA THR A 93 9.37 22.93 20.46
C THR A 93 8.99 23.62 19.14
N ASN A 94 7.78 24.16 19.02
CA ASN A 94 7.34 24.97 17.88
C ASN A 94 8.16 26.27 17.65
N ILE A 95 8.70 26.87 18.72
CA ILE A 95 9.57 28.04 18.62
C ILE A 95 10.90 27.64 17.98
N ILE A 96 11.50 26.54 18.46
CA ILE A 96 12.72 25.99 17.86
C ILE A 96 12.45 25.54 16.42
N ALA A 97 11.29 24.91 16.18
CA ALA A 97 10.88 24.48 14.84
C ALA A 97 10.82 25.65 13.85
N SER A 98 10.17 26.75 14.22
CA SER A 98 10.09 27.96 13.40
C SER A 98 11.45 28.63 13.20
N MET A 99 12.31 28.68 14.23
CA MET A 99 13.66 29.24 14.12
C MET A 99 14.57 28.47 13.17
N PHE A 100 14.46 27.14 13.13
CA PHE A 100 15.27 26.26 12.28
C PHE A 100 14.57 25.82 10.99
N GLY A 101 13.35 26.30 10.73
CA GLY A 101 12.60 26.02 9.50
C GLY A 101 12.04 24.59 9.40
N PHE A 102 11.82 23.90 10.51
CA PHE A 102 11.14 22.60 10.52
C PHE A 102 9.65 22.78 10.20
N GLN A 103 9.16 22.03 9.21
CA GLN A 103 7.78 22.09 8.72
C GLN A 103 7.10 20.74 8.83
N ARG A 104 5.77 20.75 8.97
CA ARG A 104 4.96 19.53 9.00
C ARG A 104 5.22 18.65 7.77
N LYS A 105 5.26 17.34 8.01
CA LYS A 105 5.37 16.31 6.98
C LYS A 105 4.00 15.70 6.70
N SER A 106 3.77 15.34 5.43
CA SER A 106 2.54 14.66 5.01
C SER A 106 2.53 13.19 5.48
N LEU A 107 1.35 12.71 5.86
CA LEU A 107 1.13 11.29 6.15
C LEU A 107 0.99 10.52 4.83
N LEU A 108 1.27 9.21 4.88
CA LEU A 108 0.94 8.30 3.80
C LEU A 108 -0.54 7.96 3.86
N GLU A 109 -1.32 8.55 2.97
CA GLU A 109 -2.75 8.31 2.83
C GLU A 109 -3.01 7.16 1.86
N TYR A 110 -4.05 6.36 2.16
CA TYR A 110 -4.58 5.39 1.22
C TYR A 110 -5.87 5.94 0.63
N GLU A 111 -6.02 5.87 -0.69
CA GLU A 111 -7.34 5.68 -1.28
C GLU A 111 -7.80 4.30 -0.82
N ALA A 112 -8.35 4.22 0.40
CA ALA A 112 -9.20 3.10 0.75
C ALA A 112 -10.26 3.07 -0.33
N GLN A 113 -10.11 2.16 -1.30
CA GLN A 113 -11.19 1.76 -2.19
C GLN A 113 -12.41 1.74 -1.31
N ALA A 114 -13.32 2.69 -1.59
CA ALA A 114 -14.44 3.02 -0.75
C ALA A 114 -14.90 1.72 -0.12
N ARG A 115 -14.76 1.62 1.21
CA ARG A 115 -15.51 0.62 1.95
C ARG A 115 -16.96 1.00 1.64
N GLN A 116 -17.50 0.50 0.53
CA GLN A 116 -18.91 0.34 0.34
C GLN A 116 -19.25 -0.67 1.43
N ASN A 117 -19.41 -0.15 2.65
CA ASN A 117 -20.22 -0.82 3.64
C ASN A 117 -21.53 -1.07 2.91
N PRO A 118 -21.89 -2.33 2.60
CA PRO A 118 -23.25 -2.57 2.15
C PRO A 118 -24.15 -2.02 3.25
N SER A 119 -24.98 -1.03 2.91
CA SER A 119 -25.97 -0.51 3.81
C SER A 119 -26.89 -1.68 4.16
N VAL A 120 -26.71 -2.26 5.34
CA VAL A 120 -27.69 -3.16 5.92
C VAL A 120 -28.90 -2.31 6.31
N GLY A 121 -29.81 -2.15 5.35
CA GLY A 121 -31.14 -1.63 5.60
C GLY A 121 -31.89 -2.64 6.48
N PHE A 122 -32.30 -2.19 7.66
CA PHE A 122 -33.51 -2.67 8.31
C PHE A 122 -34.70 -1.90 7.75
#